data_AF-A0A498J1H0-F1
#
_entry.id   AF-A0A498J1H0-F1
#
_cell.length_a   1.000
_cell.length_b   1.000
_cell.length_c   1.000
_cell.angle_alpha   90.00
_cell.angle_beta   90.00
_cell.angle_gamma   90.00
#
_symmetry.space_group_name_H-M   'P 1'
#
loop_
_entity.id
_entity.type
_entity.pdbx_description
1 polymer ?
#
loop_
_entity_poly.entity_id
_entity_poly.type
_entity_poly.pdbx_seq_one_letter_code
_entity_poly.pdbx_strand_id
1 'polypeptide(L)'
;MGKTSTHATETSSSTTTSPIRRRLLAEEAKNEALKRLEDVLLEPPRASSGKSRRYLKRTRFLPDLMGDSLESYPRRVFIDVGLPENEGGSGMSWFAKNYPTRNKNFEMYKIETVIEESSGKELNKNVKEEEYVVMKAEAEVVDEMLKSRAIHLVDELFLECKPHRHNGKINVRSRRAYWQCLALYGQLRDEGVAVHQWWG
;
A
#
# COMPACT_ATOMS: atom_id res chain seq x y z
N MET A 1 -49.91 -33.61 38.46
CA MET A 1 -48.56 -34.21 38.38
C MET A 1 -48.22 -34.39 36.91
N GLY A 2 -47.09 -34.01 36.32
CA GLY A 2 -45.90 -33.30 36.74
C GLY A 2 -45.27 -32.63 35.50
N LYS A 3 -44.42 -31.64 35.74
CA LYS A 3 -43.73 -30.78 34.76
C LYS A 3 -42.72 -31.59 33.93
N THR A 4 -42.39 -31.12 32.73
CA THR A 4 -40.98 -30.94 32.30
C THR A 4 -40.92 -30.02 31.08
N SER A 5 -40.27 -28.87 31.31
CA SER A 5 -39.74 -27.96 30.30
C SER A 5 -38.40 -28.51 29.83
N THR A 6 -38.13 -28.45 28.53
CA THR A 6 -36.78 -28.67 27.98
C THR A 6 -36.51 -27.60 26.93
N HIS A 7 -35.81 -26.56 27.37
CA HIS A 7 -35.11 -25.62 26.50
C HIS A 7 -33.95 -26.35 25.83
N ALA A 8 -33.91 -26.35 24.50
CA ALA A 8 -32.70 -26.69 23.74
C ALA A 8 -31.78 -25.46 23.75
N THR A 9 -30.67 -25.57 24.47
CA THR A 9 -29.62 -24.56 24.54
C THR A 9 -28.84 -24.52 23.22
N GLU A 10 -28.90 -23.37 22.56
CA GLU A 10 -27.96 -22.96 21.51
C GLU A 10 -26.54 -23.02 22.07
N THR A 11 -25.71 -23.92 21.51
CA THR A 11 -24.27 -23.90 21.77
C THR A 11 -23.62 -23.07 20.67
N SER A 12 -23.61 -21.75 20.86
CA SER A 12 -22.74 -20.84 20.12
C SER A 12 -21.32 -21.01 20.65
N SER A 13 -20.52 -21.85 19.99
CA SER A 13 -19.10 -22.00 20.30
C SER A 13 -18.34 -20.74 19.87
N SER A 14 -18.31 -19.72 20.72
CA SER A 14 -17.43 -18.57 20.55
C SER A 14 -15.98 -19.02 20.85
N THR A 15 -15.28 -19.51 19.84
CA THR A 15 -13.84 -19.77 19.94
C THR A 15 -13.10 -18.44 20.04
N THR A 16 -12.74 -18.07 21.26
CA THR A 16 -11.87 -16.93 21.58
C THR A 16 -10.49 -17.16 20.97
N THR A 17 -10.31 -16.74 19.73
CA THR A 17 -9.05 -16.87 18.99
C THR A 17 -8.02 -15.91 19.60
N SER A 18 -6.87 -16.45 20.02
CA SER A 18 -5.78 -15.68 20.63
C SER A 18 -5.26 -14.59 19.67
N PRO A 19 -4.73 -13.46 20.18
CA PRO A 19 -4.24 -12.36 19.35
C PRO A 19 -3.17 -12.79 18.33
N ILE A 20 -2.27 -13.70 18.72
CA ILE A 20 -1.23 -14.27 17.85
C ILE A 20 -1.87 -15.04 16.68
N ARG A 21 -2.90 -15.84 16.96
CA ARG A 21 -3.59 -16.62 15.93
C ARG A 21 -4.40 -15.72 14.99
N ARG A 22 -4.95 -14.61 15.49
CA ARG A 22 -5.58 -13.57 14.63
C ARG A 22 -4.57 -12.91 13.71
N ARG A 23 -3.39 -12.53 14.21
CA ARG A 23 -2.31 -11.94 13.42
C ARG A 23 -1.78 -12.90 12.35
N LEU A 24 -1.58 -14.18 12.69
CA LEU A 24 -1.17 -15.21 11.73
C LEU A 24 -2.22 -15.45 10.64
N LEU A 25 -3.51 -15.48 11.00
CA LEU A 25 -4.60 -15.60 10.03
C LEU A 25 -4.70 -14.36 9.13
N ALA A 26 -4.47 -13.16 9.68
CA ALA A 26 -4.41 -11.93 8.90
C ALA A 26 -3.23 -11.92 7.92
N GLU A 27 -2.06 -12.41 8.34
CA GLU A 27 -0.89 -12.59 7.48
C GLU A 27 -1.12 -13.62 6.38
N GLU A 28 -1.72 -14.77 6.68
CA GLU A 28 -2.04 -15.77 5.67
C GLU A 28 -3.06 -15.24 4.65
N ALA A 29 -4.11 -14.56 5.13
CA ALA A 29 -5.08 -13.89 4.28
C ALA A 29 -4.45 -12.79 3.41
N LYS A 30 -3.51 -12.01 3.97
CA LYS A 30 -2.74 -11.00 3.24
C LYS A 30 -1.91 -11.67 2.14
N ASN A 31 -1.16 -12.71 2.45
CA ASN A 31 -0.35 -13.45 1.47
C ASN A 31 -1.19 -14.05 0.34
N GLU A 32 -2.39 -14.57 0.64
CA GLU A 32 -3.33 -15.03 -0.39
C GLU A 32 -3.92 -13.88 -1.23
N ALA A 33 -4.15 -12.71 -0.62
CA ALA A 33 -4.58 -11.52 -1.33
C ALA A 33 -3.49 -11.01 -2.28
N LEU A 34 -2.21 -11.01 -1.88
CA LEU A 34 -1.09 -10.57 -2.70
C LEU A 34 -0.98 -11.36 -4.01
N LYS A 35 -1.28 -12.67 -4.00
CA LYS A 35 -1.32 -13.53 -5.20
C LYS A 35 -2.41 -13.12 -6.20
N ARG A 36 -3.39 -12.34 -5.77
CA ARG A 36 -4.53 -11.88 -6.58
C ARG A 36 -4.39 -10.43 -7.01
N LEU A 37 -3.30 -9.74 -6.69
CA LEU A 37 -3.05 -8.39 -7.19
C LEU A 37 -2.97 -8.37 -8.73
N GLU A 38 -3.09 -7.19 -9.32
CA GLU A 38 -2.93 -7.05 -10.77
C GLU A 38 -1.51 -7.42 -11.24
N ASP A 39 -1.42 -7.82 -12.51
CA ASP A 39 -0.14 -8.10 -13.17
C ASP A 39 0.66 -6.81 -13.38
N VAL A 40 1.99 -6.92 -13.20
CA VAL A 40 2.92 -5.83 -13.46
C VAL A 40 3.00 -5.51 -14.95
N LEU A 41 3.03 -4.23 -15.31
CA LEU A 41 3.31 -3.82 -16.68
C LEU A 41 4.80 -3.94 -16.95
N LEU A 42 5.19 -4.77 -17.93
CA LEU A 42 6.59 -4.92 -18.33
C LEU A 42 7.13 -3.73 -19.13
N GLU A 43 6.26 -2.81 -19.53
CA GLU A 43 6.64 -1.55 -20.19
C GLU A 43 5.85 -0.36 -19.64
N PRO A 44 6.45 0.84 -19.58
CA PRO A 44 5.73 2.04 -19.19
C PRO A 44 4.56 2.37 -20.13
N PRO A 45 3.37 2.72 -19.62
CA PRO A 45 2.25 3.21 -20.42
C PRO A 45 2.66 4.43 -21.25
N ARG A 46 2.39 4.38 -22.56
CA ARG A 46 2.58 5.54 -23.44
C ARG A 46 1.62 6.66 -23.04
N ALA A 47 2.15 7.85 -22.74
CA ALA A 47 1.36 9.00 -22.25
C ALA A 47 0.20 9.40 -23.19
N SER A 48 0.33 9.19 -24.50
CA SER A 48 -0.71 9.53 -25.49
C SER A 48 -1.87 8.53 -25.58
N SER A 49 -1.81 7.41 -24.87
CA SER A 49 -2.71 6.27 -25.12
C SER A 49 -3.92 6.15 -24.18
N GLY A 50 -4.07 7.04 -23.19
CA GLY A 50 -5.10 6.94 -22.16
C GLY A 50 -5.02 5.65 -21.30
N LYS A 51 -3.96 4.85 -21.48
CA LYS A 51 -3.74 3.58 -20.79
C LYS A 51 -3.56 3.75 -19.28
N SER A 52 -3.07 4.90 -18.81
CA SER A 52 -2.97 5.19 -17.36
C SER A 52 -4.35 5.13 -16.68
N ARG A 53 -5.38 5.76 -17.25
CA ARG A 53 -6.76 5.70 -16.74
C ARG A 53 -7.34 4.28 -16.76
N ARG A 54 -6.94 3.44 -17.72
CA ARG A 54 -7.36 2.03 -17.77
C ARG A 54 -6.69 1.19 -16.70
N TYR A 55 -5.42 1.50 -16.38
CA TYR A 55 -4.67 0.81 -15.32
C TYR A 55 -5.26 1.12 -13.94
N LEU A 56 -5.56 2.40 -13.65
CA LEU A 56 -6.21 2.80 -12.39
C LEU A 56 -7.54 2.07 -12.15
N LYS A 57 -8.29 1.74 -13.21
CA LYS A 57 -9.54 0.97 -13.11
C LYS A 57 -9.34 -0.53 -12.85
N ARG A 58 -8.12 -1.03 -13.03
CA ARG A 58 -7.75 -2.45 -12.84
C ARG A 58 -7.08 -2.70 -11.49
N THR A 59 -6.64 -1.65 -10.80
CA THR A 59 -6.06 -1.74 -9.46
C THR A 59 -7.00 -2.53 -8.55
N ARG A 60 -6.47 -3.58 -7.93
CA ARG A 60 -7.21 -4.43 -6.99
C ARG A 60 -6.72 -4.09 -5.58
N PHE A 61 -7.46 -3.22 -4.90
CA PHE A 61 -7.04 -2.72 -3.59
C PHE A 61 -7.00 -3.84 -2.54
N LEU A 62 -6.04 -3.76 -1.63
CA LEU A 62 -5.83 -4.78 -0.59
C LEU A 62 -7.08 -5.02 0.28
N PRO A 63 -7.83 -3.99 0.75
CA PRO A 63 -9.04 -4.21 1.54
C PRO A 63 -10.12 -4.97 0.77
N ASP A 64 -10.20 -4.75 -0.54
CA ASP A 64 -11.18 -5.43 -1.41
C ASP A 64 -10.82 -6.90 -1.61
N LEU A 65 -9.52 -7.20 -1.73
CA LEU A 65 -9.01 -8.56 -1.89
C LEU A 65 -9.16 -9.40 -0.63
N MET A 66 -8.95 -8.79 0.54
CA MET A 66 -9.06 -9.44 1.84
C MET A 66 -10.50 -9.45 2.37
N GLY A 67 -11.38 -8.61 1.83
CA GLY A 67 -12.70 -8.37 2.42
C GLY A 67 -12.62 -7.68 3.78
N ASP A 68 -11.57 -6.89 4.01
CA ASP A 68 -11.30 -6.23 5.27
C ASP A 68 -12.18 -4.98 5.44
N SER A 69 -12.85 -4.85 6.59
CA SER A 69 -13.64 -3.66 6.92
C SER A 69 -12.79 -2.47 7.34
N LEU A 70 -11.49 -2.71 7.55
CA LEU A 70 -10.50 -1.83 8.14
C LEU A 70 -10.78 -1.46 9.59
N GLU A 71 -11.85 -1.93 10.23
CA GLU A 71 -12.29 -1.48 11.57
C GLU A 71 -11.37 -1.91 12.71
N SER A 72 -10.73 -3.07 12.56
CA SER A 72 -9.82 -3.65 13.54
C SER A 72 -8.58 -2.79 13.80
N TYR A 73 -8.20 -1.93 12.85
CA TYR A 73 -7.03 -1.08 12.96
C TYR A 73 -7.32 0.14 13.86
N PRO A 74 -6.46 0.42 14.84
CA PRO A 74 -6.60 1.59 15.71
C PRO A 74 -6.50 2.89 14.92
N ARG A 75 -5.65 2.92 13.87
CA ARG A 75 -5.46 4.06 12.99
C ARG A 75 -5.27 3.59 11.55
N ARG A 76 -5.69 4.44 10.62
CA ARG A 76 -5.55 4.25 9.17
C ARG A 76 -4.89 5.50 8.62
N VAL A 77 -3.79 5.33 7.90
CA VAL A 77 -2.92 6.43 7.49
C VAL A 77 -2.69 6.36 5.99
N PHE A 78 -2.78 7.52 5.33
CA PHE A 78 -2.31 7.71 3.97
C PHE A 78 -1.10 8.66 3.97
N ILE A 79 -0.02 8.25 3.30
CA ILE A 79 1.20 9.06 3.21
C ILE A 79 1.54 9.29 1.73
N ASP A 80 1.54 10.55 1.31
CA ASP A 80 2.04 10.99 0.01
C ASP A 80 3.49 11.45 0.16
N VAL A 81 4.44 10.62 -0.29
CA VAL A 81 5.86 10.91 -0.26
C VAL A 81 6.33 11.27 -1.67
N GLY A 82 6.89 12.47 -1.81
CA GLY A 82 7.34 12.95 -3.10
C GLY A 82 8.45 13.98 -2.99
N LEU A 83 9.18 14.16 -4.09
CA LEU A 83 10.20 15.20 -4.19
C LEU A 83 9.55 16.60 -4.29
N PRO A 84 10.17 17.63 -3.71
CA PRO A 84 9.63 19.00 -3.66
C PRO A 84 9.39 19.62 -5.05
N GLU A 85 10.07 19.13 -6.10
CA GLU A 85 9.87 19.61 -7.48
C GLU A 85 8.61 19.03 -8.15
N ASN A 86 8.00 17.99 -7.56
CA ASN A 86 6.74 17.44 -8.02
C ASN A 86 5.58 18.19 -7.33
N GLU A 87 5.34 19.45 -7.73
CA GLU A 87 4.06 20.13 -7.49
C GLU A 87 2.93 19.48 -8.32
N GLY A 88 2.67 18.21 -8.05
CA GLY A 88 1.54 17.49 -8.59
C GLY A 88 0.65 17.09 -7.42
N GLY A 89 -0.31 17.94 -7.07
CA GLY A 89 -1.37 17.67 -6.08
C GLY A 89 -2.30 16.51 -6.48
N SER A 90 -1.73 15.34 -6.79
CA SER A 90 -2.42 14.19 -7.34
C SER A 90 -2.65 13.10 -6.29
N GLY A 91 -1.68 12.78 -5.43
CA GLY A 91 -1.78 11.62 -4.52
C GLY A 91 -2.94 11.73 -3.53
N MET A 92 -2.97 12.77 -2.69
CA MET A 92 -4.05 12.97 -1.71
C MET A 92 -5.44 13.14 -2.36
N SER A 93 -5.53 13.95 -3.42
CA SER A 93 -6.80 14.19 -4.15
C SER A 93 -7.32 12.93 -4.83
N TRP A 94 -6.41 12.13 -5.41
CA TRP A 94 -6.75 10.84 -5.99
C TRP A 94 -7.17 9.85 -4.92
N PHE A 95 -6.46 9.77 -3.79
CA PHE A 95 -6.75 8.84 -2.70
C PHE A 95 -8.18 9.04 -2.20
N ALA A 96 -8.54 10.29 -1.89
CA ALA A 96 -9.88 10.65 -1.43
C ALA A 96 -11.00 10.29 -2.43
N LYS A 97 -10.69 10.20 -3.73
CA LYS A 97 -11.67 9.93 -4.80
C LYS A 97 -11.74 8.47 -5.22
N ASN A 98 -10.65 7.71 -5.08
CA ASN A 98 -10.50 6.40 -5.72
C ASN A 98 -10.24 5.26 -4.73
N TYR A 99 -9.67 5.54 -3.56
CA TYR A 99 -9.32 4.50 -2.61
C TYR A 99 -10.56 4.02 -1.82
N PRO A 100 -10.77 2.71 -1.64
CA PRO A 100 -11.93 2.18 -0.93
C PRO A 100 -11.76 2.33 0.59
N THR A 101 -12.05 3.51 1.11
CA THR A 101 -11.91 3.82 2.55
C THR A 101 -12.93 3.11 3.45
N ARG A 102 -13.96 2.47 2.88
CA ARG A 102 -15.04 1.78 3.62
C ARG A 102 -15.74 2.70 4.64
N ASN A 103 -15.90 3.99 4.30
CA ASN A 103 -16.42 5.03 5.19
C ASN A 103 -15.62 5.20 6.49
N LYS A 104 -14.33 4.85 6.49
CA LYS A 104 -13.41 5.08 7.61
C LYS A 104 -12.58 6.34 7.38
N ASN A 105 -12.19 6.96 8.49
CA ASN A 105 -11.32 8.12 8.48
C ASN A 105 -9.88 7.67 8.26
N PHE A 106 -9.19 8.37 7.36
CA PHE A 106 -7.75 8.24 7.13
C PHE A 106 -7.07 9.55 7.51
N GLU A 107 -6.02 9.44 8.31
CA GLU A 107 -5.10 10.55 8.55
C GLU A 107 -4.16 10.67 7.35
N MET A 108 -4.11 11.85 6.73
CA MET A 108 -3.33 12.06 5.50
C MET A 108 -2.12 12.94 5.78
N TYR A 109 -0.94 12.45 5.47
CA TYR A 109 0.32 13.17 5.60
C TYR A 109 0.97 13.36 4.23
N LYS A 110 1.62 14.50 4.05
CA LYS A 110 2.51 14.75 2.92
C LYS A 110 3.93 14.88 3.46
N ILE A 111 4.83 14.01 3.03
CA ILE A 111 6.25 14.07 3.40
C ILE A 111 7.02 14.52 2.17
N GLU A 112 7.59 15.71 2.25
CA GLU A 112 8.46 16.25 1.21
C GLU A 112 9.90 15.83 1.53
N THR A 113 10.44 14.89 0.77
CA THR A 113 11.79 14.39 1.03
C THR A 113 12.80 15.36 0.43
N VAL A 114 13.45 16.15 1.29
CA VAL A 114 14.75 16.75 0.95
C VAL A 114 15.71 15.57 0.94
N ILE A 115 16.18 15.18 -0.23
CA ILE A 115 17.03 14.00 -0.45
C ILE A 115 18.24 14.08 0.49
N GLU A 116 18.22 13.34 1.60
CA GLU A 116 19.35 12.73 2.32
C GLU A 116 18.88 12.13 3.67
N GLU A 117 18.93 10.80 3.78
CA GLU A 117 18.95 9.97 5.00
C GLU A 117 17.79 10.03 6.02
N SER A 118 16.74 10.83 5.81
CA SER A 118 15.68 11.02 6.82
C SER A 118 14.40 10.20 6.62
N SER A 119 14.08 9.74 5.41
CA SER A 119 12.73 9.28 5.07
C SER A 119 12.28 8.04 5.85
N GLY A 120 13.15 7.03 6.00
CA GLY A 120 12.84 5.84 6.81
C GLY A 120 12.70 6.16 8.31
N LYS A 121 13.48 7.12 8.83
CA LYS A 121 13.37 7.56 10.23
C LYS A 121 12.09 8.36 10.47
N GLU A 122 11.64 9.12 9.48
CA GLU A 122 10.42 9.91 9.58
C GLU A 122 9.18 9.03 9.58
N LEU A 123 9.14 7.96 8.77
CA LEU A 123 8.05 6.99 8.82
C LEU A 123 7.93 6.29 10.17
N ASN A 124 9.05 5.80 10.73
CA ASN A 124 9.05 5.14 12.05
C ASN A 124 8.55 6.05 13.19
N LYS A 125 8.61 7.39 13.01
CA LYS A 125 8.08 8.35 13.99
C LYS A 125 6.59 8.61 13.78
N ASN A 126 6.09 8.44 12.56
CA ASN A 126 4.74 8.80 12.17
C ASN A 126 3.78 7.61 12.17
N VAL A 127 4.25 6.36 12.01
CA VAL A 127 3.38 5.17 11.97
C VAL A 127 3.88 4.03 12.86
N LYS A 128 2.95 3.15 13.26
CA LYS A 128 3.22 1.95 14.07
C LYS A 128 2.79 0.68 13.35
N GLU A 129 3.32 -0.46 13.78
CA GLU A 129 3.07 -1.78 13.17
C GLU A 129 1.60 -2.22 13.23
N GLU A 130 0.83 -1.76 14.23
CA GLU A 130 -0.59 -2.07 14.35
C GLU A 130 -1.52 -1.23 13.45
N GLU A 131 -0.99 -0.25 12.71
CA GLU A 131 -1.78 0.69 11.92
C GLU A 131 -1.89 0.26 10.46
N TYR A 132 -3.01 0.60 9.81
CA TYR A 132 -3.17 0.32 8.39
C TYR A 132 -2.57 1.46 7.57
N VAL A 133 -1.48 1.20 6.84
CA VAL A 133 -0.72 2.24 6.14
C VAL A 133 -0.80 2.05 4.64
N VAL A 134 -1.36 3.08 3.98
CA VAL A 134 -1.31 3.23 2.53
C VAL A 134 -0.31 4.32 2.19
N MET A 135 0.60 4.04 1.27
CA MET A 135 1.63 5.00 0.89
C MET A 135 1.68 5.17 -0.63
N LYS A 136 1.89 6.40 -1.09
CA LYS A 136 2.30 6.70 -2.46
C LYS A 136 3.70 7.29 -2.41
N ALA A 137 4.65 6.70 -3.14
CA ALA A 137 6.05 7.11 -3.06
C ALA A 137 6.81 6.88 -4.37
N GLU A 138 7.83 7.71 -4.62
CA GLU A 138 8.78 7.53 -5.71
C GLU A 138 9.77 6.39 -5.42
N ALA A 139 10.22 5.70 -6.48
CA ALA A 139 11.05 4.51 -6.37
C ALA A 139 12.39 4.74 -5.65
N GLU A 140 12.92 5.95 -5.69
CA GLU A 140 14.14 6.36 -4.98
C GLU A 140 13.92 6.35 -3.46
N VAL A 141 12.79 6.86 -2.99
CA VAL A 141 12.44 6.87 -1.56
C VAL A 141 12.21 5.44 -1.07
N VAL A 142 11.52 4.63 -1.86
CA VAL A 142 11.19 3.25 -1.49
C VAL A 142 12.45 2.37 -1.39
N ASP A 143 13.46 2.60 -2.25
CA ASP A 143 14.76 1.93 -2.12
C ASP A 143 15.43 2.22 -0.76
N GLU A 144 15.35 3.47 -0.28
CA GLU A 144 15.90 3.84 1.03
C GLU A 144 15.13 3.16 2.16
N MET A 145 13.81 3.05 2.05
CA MET A 145 12.97 2.37 3.03
C MET A 145 13.24 0.87 3.13
N LEU A 146 13.55 0.21 2.01
CA LEU A 146 14.02 -1.18 2.01
C LEU A 146 15.34 -1.31 2.76
N LYS A 147 16.31 -0.43 2.48
CA LYS A 147 17.61 -0.41 3.17
C LYS A 147 17.46 -0.15 4.67
N SER A 148 16.55 0.74 5.07
CA SER A 148 16.28 1.06 6.48
C SER A 148 15.31 0.08 7.15
N ARG A 149 14.83 -0.94 6.44
CA ARG A 149 13.79 -1.89 6.89
C ARG A 149 12.51 -1.22 7.38
N ALA A 150 12.17 -0.02 6.90
CA ALA A 150 10.93 0.67 7.28
C ALA A 150 9.72 0.19 6.44
N ILE A 151 9.97 -0.54 5.35
CA ILE A 151 8.92 -0.92 4.40
C ILE A 151 7.86 -1.86 4.98
N HIS A 152 8.18 -2.64 6.02
CA HIS A 152 7.24 -3.55 6.69
C HIS A 152 6.08 -2.81 7.37
N LEU A 153 6.21 -1.50 7.60
CA LEU A 153 5.15 -0.65 8.15
C LEU A 153 4.12 -0.25 7.10
N VAL A 154 4.32 -0.61 5.83
CA VAL A 154 3.42 -0.25 4.72
C VAL A 154 2.64 -1.48 4.30
N ASP A 155 1.31 -1.40 4.37
CA ASP A 155 0.44 -2.48 3.92
C ASP A 155 0.23 -2.43 2.41
N GLU A 156 0.00 -1.23 1.88
CA GLU A 156 -0.33 -1.02 0.47
C GLU A 156 0.43 0.20 -0.09
N LEU A 157 1.14 -0.03 -1.20
CA LEU A 157 2.08 0.92 -1.80
C LEU A 157 1.72 1.22 -3.25
N PHE A 158 1.51 2.49 -3.55
CA PHE A 158 1.45 3.04 -4.89
C PHE A 158 2.84 3.54 -5.30
N LEU A 159 3.59 2.66 -5.98
CA LEU A 159 4.96 2.90 -6.41
C LEU A 159 4.99 3.74 -7.69
N GLU A 160 5.41 5.00 -7.58
CA GLU A 160 5.64 5.88 -8.72
C GLU A 160 7.01 5.62 -9.32
N CYS A 161 6.99 5.18 -10.58
CA CYS A 161 8.20 4.84 -11.32
C CYS A 161 8.31 5.67 -12.59
N LYS A 162 9.17 6.69 -12.57
CA LYS A 162 9.42 7.57 -13.72
C LYS A 162 10.76 7.23 -14.38
N PRO A 163 10.79 6.33 -15.38
CA PRO A 163 12.00 6.13 -16.17
C PRO A 163 12.35 7.42 -16.92
N HIS A 164 13.64 7.74 -17.01
CA HIS A 164 14.11 8.96 -17.66
C HIS A 164 13.66 9.04 -19.14
N ARG A 165 13.11 10.18 -19.56
CA ARG A 165 12.92 10.49 -20.98
C ARG A 165 14.20 11.09 -21.52
N HIS A 166 14.77 10.48 -22.56
CA HIS A 166 15.90 11.01 -23.32
C HIS A 166 15.54 12.36 -23.99
N ASN A 167 15.51 13.45 -23.21
CA ASN A 167 15.25 14.81 -23.69
C ASN A 167 16.42 15.75 -23.35
N GLY A 168 17.66 15.30 -23.61
CA GLY A 168 18.85 16.16 -23.76
C GLY A 168 19.33 16.94 -22.54
N LYS A 169 18.59 16.99 -21.43
CA LYS A 169 19.03 17.58 -20.16
C LYS A 169 19.39 16.47 -19.18
N ILE A 170 20.69 16.29 -19.00
CA ILE A 170 21.28 15.39 -18.01
C ILE A 170 20.95 15.95 -16.63
N ASN A 171 19.84 15.53 -16.04
CA ASN A 171 19.66 15.64 -14.61
C ASN A 171 20.43 14.46 -13.99
N VAL A 172 21.43 14.76 -13.16
CA VAL A 172 22.43 13.81 -12.63
C VAL A 172 21.80 12.81 -11.64
N ARG A 173 20.54 13.02 -11.24
CA ARG A 173 19.94 12.34 -10.09
C ARG A 173 18.84 11.36 -10.54
N SER A 174 19.18 10.09 -10.37
CA SER A 174 18.46 8.85 -10.72
C SER A 174 18.32 8.50 -12.21
N ARG A 175 19.26 7.65 -12.67
CA ARG A 175 19.24 6.99 -13.99
C ARG A 175 18.53 5.63 -13.92
N ARG A 176 17.40 5.52 -13.19
CA ARG A 176 16.76 4.22 -13.00
C ARG A 176 16.15 3.72 -14.31
N ALA A 177 16.71 2.64 -14.84
CA ALA A 177 16.12 1.92 -15.95
C ALA A 177 14.85 1.21 -15.49
N TYR A 178 13.86 1.08 -16.37
CA TYR A 178 12.55 0.55 -15.98
C TYR A 178 12.63 -0.88 -15.40
N TRP A 179 13.53 -1.72 -15.90
CA TRP A 179 13.75 -3.07 -15.34
C TRP A 179 14.24 -3.06 -13.88
N GLN A 180 15.01 -2.05 -13.46
CA GLN A 180 15.41 -1.91 -12.05
C GLN A 180 14.20 -1.62 -11.17
N CYS A 181 13.22 -0.93 -11.72
CA CYS A 181 11.96 -0.67 -11.04
C CYS A 181 11.07 -1.91 -10.94
N LEU A 182 11.05 -2.75 -11.99
CA LEU A 182 10.38 -4.05 -11.94
C LEU A 182 11.02 -4.98 -10.91
N ALA A 183 12.36 -4.95 -10.79
CA ALA A 183 13.06 -5.68 -9.75
C ALA A 183 12.68 -5.19 -8.35
N LEU A 184 12.65 -3.87 -8.12
CA LEU A 184 12.17 -3.28 -6.88
C LEU A 184 10.72 -3.72 -6.58
N TYR A 185 9.83 -3.65 -7.58
CA TYR A 185 8.44 -4.04 -7.45
C TYR A 185 8.27 -5.49 -6.99
N GLY A 186 9.05 -6.41 -7.58
CA GLY A 186 9.07 -7.82 -7.15
C GLY A 186 9.54 -7.96 -5.71
N GLN A 187 10.68 -7.35 -5.37
CA GLN A 187 11.24 -7.40 -4.02
C GLN A 187 10.26 -6.91 -2.95
N LEU A 188 9.52 -5.83 -3.22
CA LEU A 188 8.52 -5.30 -2.29
C LEU A 188 7.34 -6.26 -2.06
N ARG A 189 6.91 -6.98 -3.10
CA ARG A 189 5.88 -8.03 -2.97
C ARG A 189 6.39 -9.23 -2.16
N ASP A 190 7.66 -9.58 -2.32
CA ASP A 190 8.31 -10.63 -1.54
C ASP A 190 8.41 -10.27 -0.04
N GLU A 191 8.52 -8.97 0.28
CA GLU A 191 8.43 -8.43 1.65
C GLU A 191 6.98 -8.36 2.19
N GLY A 192 5.99 -8.82 1.42
CA GLY A 192 4.60 -8.89 1.85
C GLY A 192 3.81 -7.58 1.67
N VAL A 193 4.30 -6.63 0.88
CA VAL A 193 3.59 -5.36 0.60
C VAL A 193 2.67 -5.50 -0.60
N ALA A 194 1.46 -4.95 -0.53
CA ALA A 194 0.57 -4.85 -1.68
C ALA A 194 1.00 -3.70 -2.59
N VAL A 195 1.73 -4.01 -3.67
CA VAL A 195 2.32 -2.97 -4.55
C VAL A 195 1.53 -2.80 -5.84
N HIS A 196 1.23 -1.53 -6.13
CA HIS A 196 0.57 -1.05 -7.34
C HIS A 196 1.49 -0.08 -8.09
N GLN A 197 1.48 -0.15 -9.42
CA GLN A 197 2.23 0.82 -10.21
C GLN A 197 1.46 2.13 -10.33
N TRP A 198 2.11 3.26 -10.06
CA TRP A 198 1.52 4.58 -10.17
C TRP A 198 1.96 5.30 -11.45
N TRP A 199 1.00 5.79 -12.22
CA TRP A 199 1.23 6.37 -13.57
C TRP A 199 0.70 7.79 -13.79
N GLY A 200 0.09 8.41 -12.78
CA GLY A 200 -0.54 9.74 -12.91
C GLY A 200 -1.98 9.71 -13.39
#